data_AF-A0A382VSJ2-F1
#
_entry.id   AF-A0A382VSJ2-F1
#
_cell.length_a   1.000
_cell.length_b   1.000
_cell.length_c   1.000
_cell.angle_alpha   90.00
_cell.angle_beta   90.00
_cell.angle_gamma   90.00
#
_symmetry.space_group_name_H-M   'P 1'
#
loop_
_entity.id
_entity.type
_entity.pdbx_description
1 polymer ?
#
loop_
_entity_poly.entity_id
_entity_poly.type
_entity_poly.pdbx_seq_one_letter_code
_entity_poly.pdbx_strand_id
1 'polypeptide(L)'
;MLNTILLLTGEVKVVKFFKYFTIILSLFGLTLSTAYADPKKVGFIYIGPPGDHGWTYMHDVGRKHMQNQLGDAVTSTYIEGVPENADAVRAIRKLASSGHDLIFTTSFNYMDQTLEVANEFPNVMFEHATGYK
;
A
#
# COMPACT_ATOMS: atom_id res chain seq x y z
N MET A 1 6.78 1.03 69.53
CA MET A 1 7.70 0.46 68.51
C MET A 1 6.97 -0.32 67.42
N LEU A 2 6.04 -1.23 67.74
CA LEU A 2 5.33 -2.05 66.71
C LEU A 2 4.50 -1.22 65.71
N ASN A 3 3.72 -0.22 66.16
CA ASN A 3 2.84 0.57 65.27
C ASN A 3 3.61 1.41 64.23
N THR A 4 4.80 1.90 64.58
CA THR A 4 5.64 2.70 63.68
C THR A 4 6.23 1.85 62.54
N ILE A 5 6.58 0.58 62.82
CA ILE A 5 7.08 -0.36 61.81
C ILE A 5 5.95 -0.79 60.86
N LEU A 6 4.72 -0.95 61.37
CA LEU A 6 3.55 -1.30 60.55
C LEU A 6 3.16 -0.16 59.57
N LEU A 7 3.27 1.10 60.00
CA LEU A 7 3.04 2.29 59.16
C LEU A 7 4.09 2.40 58.04
N LEU A 8 5.39 2.26 58.38
CA LEU A 8 6.47 2.30 57.39
C LEU A 8 6.40 1.17 56.36
N THR A 9 6.02 -0.04 56.79
CA THR A 9 5.85 -1.19 55.88
C THR A 9 4.63 -1.04 54.96
N GLY A 10 3.57 -0.35 55.41
CA GLY A 10 2.43 0.03 54.59
C GLY A 10 2.80 1.04 53.50
N GLU A 11 3.50 2.12 53.87
CA GLU A 11 3.93 3.16 52.93
C GLU A 11 4.89 2.61 51.85
N VAL A 12 5.85 1.75 52.23
CA VAL A 12 6.78 1.12 51.28
C VAL A 12 6.06 0.20 50.28
N LYS A 13 4.99 -0.49 50.72
CA LYS A 13 4.18 -1.34 49.82
C LYS A 13 3.37 -0.49 48.83
N VAL A 14 2.81 0.63 49.27
CA VAL A 14 2.05 1.56 48.40
C VAL A 14 2.96 2.19 47.35
N VAL A 15 4.17 2.63 47.73
CA VAL A 15 5.15 3.21 46.79
C VAL A 15 5.63 2.18 45.77
N LYS A 16 5.90 0.93 46.18
CA LYS A 16 6.23 -0.16 45.24
C LYS A 16 5.06 -0.47 44.30
N PHE A 17 3.84 -0.54 44.81
CA PHE A 17 2.65 -0.76 44.00
C PHE A 17 2.47 0.33 42.94
N PHE A 18 2.58 1.60 43.33
CA PHE A 18 2.52 2.72 42.38
C PHE A 18 3.64 2.64 41.33
N LYS A 19 4.87 2.31 41.74
CA LYS A 19 6.02 2.19 40.82
C LYS A 19 5.84 1.06 39.81
N TYR A 20 5.33 -0.10 40.23
CA TYR A 20 5.01 -1.20 39.32
C TYR A 20 3.80 -0.89 38.43
N PHE A 21 2.80 -0.20 38.96
CA PHE A 21 1.64 0.27 38.19
C PHE A 21 2.06 1.24 37.08
N THR A 22 2.95 2.20 37.36
CA THR A 22 3.47 3.12 36.34
C THR A 22 4.31 2.39 35.28
N ILE A 23 5.13 1.40 35.67
CA ILE A 23 5.92 0.59 34.72
C ILE A 23 4.99 -0.22 33.80
N ILE A 24 3.95 -0.86 34.35
CA ILE A 24 2.98 -1.64 33.57
C ILE A 24 2.19 -0.73 32.63
N LEU A 25 1.75 0.45 33.08
CA LEU A 25 1.03 1.42 32.26
C LEU A 25 1.90 1.95 31.11
N SER A 26 3.19 2.18 31.35
CA SER A 26 4.14 2.61 30.31
C SER A 26 4.44 1.51 29.28
N LEU A 27 4.45 0.23 29.68
CA LEU A 27 4.59 -0.90 28.76
C LEU A 27 3.31 -1.12 27.91
N PHE A 28 2.14 -0.84 28.49
CA PHE A 28 0.86 -0.94 27.79
C PHE A 28 0.65 0.18 26.75
N GLY A 29 1.21 1.37 27.00
CA GLY A 29 1.14 2.49 26.03
C GLY A 29 1.95 2.27 24.74
N LEU A 30 2.95 1.38 24.76
CA LEU A 30 3.81 1.09 23.61
C LEU A 30 3.23 0.07 22.62
N THR A 31 2.16 -0.65 22.98
CA THR A 31 1.59 -1.71 22.12
C THR A 31 0.42 -1.24 21.25
N LEU A 32 -0.03 0.01 21.39
CA LEU A 32 -1.25 0.53 20.74
C LEU A 32 -1.03 1.29 19.43
N SER A 33 0.21 1.47 18.98
CA SER A 33 0.50 2.23 17.75
C SER A 33 1.04 1.32 16.65
N THR A 34 0.18 0.46 16.09
CA THR A 34 0.37 0.00 14.71
C THR A 34 -0.39 0.98 13.82
N ALA A 35 0.30 2.02 13.35
CA ALA A 35 -0.25 2.86 12.27
C ALA A 35 -0.27 2.00 11.00
N TYR A 36 -1.40 1.34 10.73
CA TYR A 36 -1.64 0.70 9.46
C TYR A 36 -1.80 1.80 8.41
N ALA A 37 -0.81 1.95 7.54
CA ALA A 37 -0.94 2.79 6.35
C ALA A 37 -2.00 2.16 5.44
N ASP A 38 -2.80 3.01 4.78
CA ASP A 38 -3.78 2.51 3.81
C ASP A 38 -3.06 1.70 2.71
N PRO A 39 -3.66 0.59 2.22
CA PRO A 39 -3.06 -0.22 1.18
C PRO A 39 -2.79 0.60 -0.08
N LYS A 40 -1.60 0.43 -0.66
CA LYS A 40 -1.26 1.08 -1.92
C LYS A 40 -2.09 0.52 -3.07
N LYS A 41 -2.72 1.40 -3.85
CA LYS A 41 -3.60 1.02 -4.95
C LYS A 41 -2.79 0.96 -6.24
N VAL A 42 -2.60 -0.25 -6.79
CA VAL A 42 -1.78 -0.49 -7.99
C VAL A 42 -2.67 -0.84 -9.19
N GLY A 43 -2.57 -0.05 -10.25
CA GLY A 43 -3.32 -0.21 -11.49
C GLY A 43 -2.52 -0.89 -12.59
N PHE A 44 -3.17 -1.67 -13.45
CA PHE A 44 -2.58 -2.27 -14.64
C PHE A 44 -3.46 -2.02 -15.87
N ILE A 45 -2.86 -1.57 -16.97
CA ILE A 45 -3.51 -1.42 -18.27
C ILE A 45 -2.97 -2.48 -19.22
N TYR A 46 -3.85 -3.35 -19.72
CA TYR A 46 -3.52 -4.45 -20.62
C TYR A 46 -4.08 -4.21 -22.03
N ILE A 47 -3.28 -4.57 -23.04
CA ILE A 47 -3.67 -4.53 -24.44
C ILE A 47 -4.62 -5.66 -24.82
N GLY A 48 -4.40 -6.86 -24.28
CA GLY A 48 -5.23 -8.03 -24.48
C GLY A 48 -5.91 -8.51 -23.19
N PRO A 49 -6.62 -9.65 -23.24
CA PRO A 49 -7.11 -10.32 -22.04
C PRO A 49 -6.02 -11.20 -21.40
N PRO A 50 -6.02 -11.45 -20.08
CA PRO A 50 -5.16 -12.43 -19.43
C PRO A 50 -5.32 -13.86 -19.97
N GLY A 51 -6.39 -14.15 -20.71
CA GLY A 51 -6.60 -15.41 -21.41
C GLY A 51 -5.76 -15.59 -22.69
N ASP A 52 -4.87 -14.66 -23.03
CA ASP A 52 -4.00 -14.76 -24.22
C ASP A 52 -2.88 -15.81 -24.09
N HIS A 53 -2.68 -16.37 -22.90
CA HIS A 53 -1.64 -17.36 -22.58
C HIS A 53 -0.21 -16.93 -22.96
N GLY A 54 0.04 -15.63 -23.06
CA GLY A 54 1.32 -15.08 -23.48
C GLY A 54 1.65 -13.78 -22.75
N TRP A 55 1.61 -12.66 -23.49
CA TRP A 55 2.07 -11.36 -22.98
C TRP A 55 1.23 -10.85 -21.82
N THR A 56 -0.08 -10.71 -22.02
CA THR A 56 -0.98 -10.19 -20.98
C THR A 56 -1.07 -11.17 -19.82
N TYR A 57 -1.15 -12.47 -20.11
CA TYR A 57 -1.12 -13.51 -19.10
C TYR A 57 0.07 -13.36 -18.15
N MET A 58 1.29 -13.16 -18.68
CA MET A 58 2.48 -13.03 -17.84
C MET A 58 2.49 -11.73 -17.02
N HIS A 59 1.96 -10.62 -17.55
CA HIS A 59 1.75 -9.41 -16.75
C HIS A 59 0.73 -9.62 -15.63
N ASP A 60 -0.35 -10.36 -15.87
CA ASP A 60 -1.35 -10.69 -14.86
C ASP A 60 -0.82 -11.67 -13.79
N VAL A 61 0.03 -12.63 -14.19
CA VAL A 61 0.80 -13.47 -13.26
C VAL A 61 1.69 -12.60 -12.38
N GLY A 62 2.38 -11.59 -12.94
CA GLY A 62 3.16 -10.63 -12.18
C GLY A 62 2.32 -9.83 -11.18
N ARG A 63 1.16 -9.32 -11.59
CA ARG A 63 0.20 -8.63 -10.69
C ARG A 63 -0.25 -9.53 -9.54
N LYS A 64 -0.65 -10.77 -9.83
CA LYS A 64 -1.05 -11.76 -8.80
C LYS A 64 0.12 -12.10 -7.87
N HIS A 65 1.33 -12.24 -8.40
CA HIS A 65 2.51 -12.48 -7.61
C HIS A 65 2.79 -11.30 -6.65
N MET A 66 2.75 -10.06 -7.13
CA MET A 66 2.86 -8.86 -6.31
C MET A 66 1.83 -8.88 -5.17
N GLN A 67 0.56 -9.13 -5.47
CA GLN A 67 -0.50 -9.17 -4.46
C GLN A 67 -0.28 -10.30 -3.45
N ASN A 68 0.23 -11.46 -3.87
CA ASN A 68 0.58 -12.55 -2.96
C ASN A 68 1.78 -12.24 -2.06
N GLN A 69 2.81 -11.55 -2.57
CA GLN A 69 4.01 -11.22 -1.79
C GLN A 69 3.78 -10.07 -0.81
N LEU A 70 2.98 -9.08 -1.20
CA LEU A 70 2.79 -7.85 -0.41
C LEU A 70 1.53 -7.86 0.46
N GLY A 71 0.61 -8.81 0.22
CA GLY A 71 -0.59 -9.00 1.03
C GLY A 71 -1.39 -7.71 1.20
N ASP A 72 -1.79 -7.41 2.43
CA ASP A 72 -2.65 -6.27 2.78
C ASP A 72 -1.98 -4.90 2.55
N ALA A 73 -0.68 -4.85 2.26
CA ALA A 73 -0.01 -3.59 1.93
C ALA A 73 -0.41 -3.04 0.55
N VAL A 74 -1.01 -3.86 -0.33
CA VAL A 74 -1.41 -3.46 -1.67
C VAL A 74 -2.80 -3.97 -2.05
N THR A 75 -3.47 -3.22 -2.91
CA THR A 75 -4.63 -3.69 -3.68
C THR A 75 -4.35 -3.49 -5.15
N SER A 76 -4.88 -4.36 -6.01
CA SER A 76 -4.65 -4.26 -7.46
C SER A 76 -5.94 -4.24 -8.27
N THR A 77 -5.94 -3.41 -9.32
CA THR A 77 -7.01 -3.36 -10.33
C THR A 77 -6.37 -3.46 -11.71
N TYR A 78 -7.07 -4.07 -12.67
CA TYR A 78 -6.64 -4.03 -14.07
C TYR A 78 -7.79 -3.64 -15.00
N ILE A 79 -7.44 -3.10 -16.16
CA ILE A 79 -8.35 -2.88 -17.30
C ILE A 79 -7.73 -3.61 -18.49
N GLU A 80 -8.49 -4.51 -19.11
CA GLU A 80 -8.07 -5.29 -20.28
C GLU A 80 -8.67 -4.78 -21.58
N GLY A 81 -8.10 -5.23 -22.70
CA GLY A 81 -8.60 -4.93 -24.04
C GLY A 81 -8.50 -3.46 -24.42
N VAL A 82 -7.52 -2.73 -23.86
CA VAL A 82 -7.34 -1.31 -24.12
C VAL A 82 -6.53 -1.11 -25.41
N PRO A 83 -7.11 -0.59 -26.50
CA PRO A 83 -6.38 -0.47 -27.76
C PRO A 83 -5.27 0.59 -27.68
N GLU A 84 -4.21 0.40 -28.47
CA GLU A 84 -3.06 1.32 -28.56
C GLU A 84 -3.38 2.57 -29.40
N ASN A 85 -4.34 3.35 -28.96
CA ASN A 85 -4.74 4.61 -29.59
C ASN A 85 -5.14 5.65 -28.53
N ALA A 86 -5.88 6.69 -28.90
CA ALA A 86 -6.34 7.73 -27.98
C ALA A 86 -7.25 7.20 -26.84
N ASP A 87 -7.82 6.00 -26.98
CA ASP A 87 -8.64 5.38 -25.95
C ASP A 87 -7.81 4.92 -24.75
N ALA A 88 -6.52 4.61 -24.94
CA ALA A 88 -5.61 4.27 -23.86
C ALA A 88 -5.49 5.40 -22.83
N VAL A 89 -5.44 6.65 -23.29
CA VAL A 89 -5.44 7.84 -22.42
C VAL A 89 -6.65 7.81 -21.48
N ARG A 90 -7.85 7.49 -21.99
CA ARG A 90 -9.06 7.43 -21.15
C ARG A 90 -8.98 6.33 -20.10
N ALA A 91 -8.45 5.16 -20.45
CA ALA A 91 -8.29 4.05 -19.52
C ALA A 91 -7.24 4.35 -18.43
N ILE A 92 -6.08 4.89 -18.82
CA ILE A 92 -5.01 5.29 -17.88
C ILE A 92 -5.51 6.39 -16.94
N ARG A 93 -6.14 7.44 -17.49
CA ARG A 93 -6.73 8.55 -16.71
C ARG A 93 -7.81 8.09 -15.75
N LYS A 94 -8.61 7.09 -16.12
CA LYS A 94 -9.63 6.49 -15.23
C LYS A 94 -8.98 5.89 -13.98
N LEU A 95 -7.89 5.13 -14.12
CA LEU A 95 -7.19 4.58 -12.96
C LEU A 95 -6.52 5.67 -12.12
N ALA A 96 -5.89 6.67 -12.76
CA ALA A 96 -5.26 7.78 -12.05
C ALA A 96 -6.27 8.59 -11.22
N SER A 97 -7.42 8.90 -11.83
CA SER A 97 -8.50 9.65 -11.18
C SER A 97 -9.21 8.87 -10.06
N SER A 98 -9.10 7.53 -10.05
CA SER A 98 -9.69 6.68 -9.00
C SER A 98 -8.77 6.47 -7.78
N GLY A 99 -7.73 7.28 -7.67
CA GLY A 99 -6.80 7.28 -6.53
C GLY A 99 -5.83 6.11 -6.51
N HIS A 100 -5.38 5.61 -7.67
CA HIS A 100 -4.25 4.68 -7.71
C HIS A 100 -2.95 5.43 -7.41
N ASP A 101 -2.07 4.82 -6.61
CA ASP A 101 -0.75 5.36 -6.30
C ASP A 101 0.26 5.06 -7.41
N LEU A 102 0.10 3.90 -8.08
CA LEU A 102 1.01 3.40 -9.11
C LEU A 102 0.22 2.76 -10.25
N ILE A 103 0.58 3.06 -11.50
CA ILE A 103 -0.07 2.49 -12.69
C ILE A 103 0.98 1.92 -13.65
N PHE A 104 0.86 0.63 -13.96
CA PHE A 104 1.62 -0.04 -15.01
C PHE A 104 0.86 0.00 -16.34
N THR A 105 1.56 0.39 -17.41
CA THR A 105 1.03 0.39 -18.78
C THR A 105 1.83 -0.59 -19.62
N THR A 106 1.22 -1.75 -19.93
CA THR A 106 1.97 -2.94 -20.35
C THR A 106 1.96 -3.15 -21.86
N SER A 107 2.15 -2.10 -22.64
CA SER A 107 2.31 -2.21 -24.10
C SER A 107 3.20 -1.10 -24.63
N PHE A 108 4.05 -1.43 -25.60
CA PHE A 108 5.05 -0.50 -26.14
C PHE A 108 4.42 0.81 -26.63
N ASN A 109 3.29 0.73 -27.35
CA ASN A 109 2.65 1.93 -27.93
C ASN A 109 1.73 2.67 -26.94
N TYR A 110 1.83 2.41 -25.62
CA TYR A 110 1.21 3.26 -24.59
C TYR A 110 2.11 4.41 -24.14
N MET A 111 3.36 4.47 -24.58
CA MET A 111 4.37 5.40 -24.06
C MET A 111 3.90 6.87 -24.03
N ASP A 112 3.36 7.37 -25.15
CA ASP A 112 2.95 8.77 -25.28
C ASP A 112 1.69 9.07 -24.45
N GLN A 113 0.76 8.12 -24.39
CA GLN A 113 -0.46 8.19 -23.60
C GLN A 113 -0.16 8.15 -22.10
N THR A 114 0.82 7.34 -21.68
CA THR A 114 1.30 7.30 -20.30
C THR A 114 1.95 8.62 -19.91
N LEU A 115 2.81 9.17 -20.76
CA LEU A 115 3.45 10.46 -20.52
C LEU A 115 2.43 11.60 -20.45
N GLU A 116 1.43 11.62 -21.33
CA GLU A 116 0.34 12.59 -21.29
C GLU A 116 -0.36 12.58 -19.93
N VAL A 117 -0.83 11.42 -19.48
CA VAL A 117 -1.56 11.31 -18.20
C VAL A 117 -0.63 11.55 -17.00
N ALA A 118 0.64 11.15 -17.06
CA ALA A 118 1.60 11.41 -16.00
C ALA A 118 1.78 12.90 -15.72
N ASN A 119 1.79 13.74 -16.78
CA ASN A 119 1.85 15.19 -16.64
C ASN A 119 0.60 15.79 -15.97
N GLU A 120 -0.55 15.15 -16.09
CA GLU A 120 -1.81 15.58 -15.46
C GLU A 120 -1.91 15.13 -13.99
N PHE A 121 -1.28 14.02 -13.62
CA PHE A 121 -1.36 13.40 -12.29
C PHE A 121 0.03 13.26 -11.64
N PRO A 122 0.66 14.38 -11.23
CA PRO A 122 2.05 14.37 -10.72
C PRO A 122 2.25 13.60 -9.41
N ASN A 123 1.16 13.27 -8.70
CA ASN A 123 1.19 12.49 -7.47
C ASN A 123 1.02 10.98 -7.69
N VAL A 124 0.76 10.55 -8.93
CA VAL A 124 0.62 9.14 -9.31
C VAL A 124 1.91 8.69 -9.99
N MET A 125 2.42 7.53 -9.58
CA MET A 125 3.58 6.93 -10.23
C MET A 125 3.15 6.15 -11.47
N PHE A 126 3.94 6.22 -12.54
CA PHE A 126 3.68 5.53 -13.79
C PHE A 126 4.89 4.71 -14.21
N GLU A 127 4.64 3.47 -14.63
CA GLU A 127 5.65 2.56 -15.16
C GLU A 127 5.19 2.09 -16.55
N HIS A 128 5.96 2.44 -17.57
CA HIS A 128 5.67 2.06 -18.96
C HIS A 128 6.56 0.90 -19.39
N ALA A 129 5.95 -0.20 -19.82
CA ALA A 129 6.69 -1.35 -20.29
C ALA A 129 7.34 -1.04 -21.65
N THR A 130 8.64 -1.31 -21.74
CA THR A 130 9.47 -1.27 -22.96
C THR A 130 9.69 0.11 -23.60
N GLY A 131 9.29 1.18 -22.90
CA GLY A 131 9.49 2.56 -23.33
C GLY A 131 10.96 2.98 -23.42
N TYR A 132 11.17 4.10 -24.11
CA TYR A 132 12.47 4.71 -24.32
C TYR A 132 12.49 6.21 -24.00
N LYS A 133 11.36 6.76 -23.55
CA LYS A 133 11.19 8.16 -23.15
C LYS A 133 11.17 8.30 -21.64
#